data_AF-A0A924BNK1-F1
#
_entry.id   AF-A0A924BNK1-F1
#
_cell.length_a   1.000
_cell.length_b   1.000
_cell.length_c   1.000
_cell.angle_alpha   90.00
_cell.angle_beta   90.00
_cell.angle_gamma   90.00
#
_symmetry.space_group_name_H-M   'P 1'
#
loop_
_entity.id
_entity.type
_entity.pdbx_description
1 polymer ?
#
loop_
_entity_poly.entity_id
_entity_poly.type
_entity_poly.pdbx_seq_one_letter_code
_entity_poly.pdbx_strand_id
1 'polypeptide(L)'
;MLDSALAGQVKESAQQIWLAGMGAFSRAQAEGTKVFEALVKEGTTLQKKTQTAAEDKISGVTSKMSSMAGDVQAKAGQHWDKLEGIFEERTAKALNKLGVPSAKDVHSLMARIDELSATVSTLSKGAVAKPTKAKTAAAKPAAKTAAKTAVKTAAKPAAKRASARKSAAT
;
A
#
# COMPACT_ATOMS: atom_id res chain seq x y z
N MET A 1 -48.54 -50.63 68.35
CA MET A 1 -47.52 -50.18 69.33
C MET A 1 -46.13 -50.08 68.69
N LEU A 2 -45.68 -51.05 67.88
CA LEU A 2 -44.38 -50.99 67.18
C LEU A 2 -44.28 -49.86 66.12
N ASP A 3 -45.34 -49.59 65.35
CA ASP A 3 -45.33 -48.55 64.30
C ASP A 3 -45.07 -47.13 64.84
N SER A 4 -45.55 -46.83 66.05
CA SER A 4 -45.39 -45.51 66.68
C SER A 4 -43.94 -45.27 67.11
N ALA A 5 -43.25 -46.30 67.62
CA ALA A 5 -41.85 -46.23 67.99
C ALA A 5 -40.95 -46.06 66.76
N LEU A 6 -41.25 -46.76 65.67
CA LEU A 6 -40.53 -46.64 64.41
C LEU A 6 -40.73 -45.24 63.77
N ALA A 7 -41.97 -44.72 63.78
CA ALA A 7 -42.25 -43.37 63.31
C ALA A 7 -41.52 -42.29 64.14
N GLY A 8 -41.39 -42.50 65.45
CA GLY A 8 -40.62 -41.63 66.34
C GLY A 8 -39.13 -41.57 65.99
N GLN A 9 -38.50 -42.73 65.75
CA GLN A 9 -37.08 -42.79 65.35
C GLN A 9 -36.81 -42.16 63.98
N VAL A 10 -37.72 -42.35 63.01
CA VAL A 10 -37.60 -41.73 61.68
C VAL A 10 -37.73 -40.21 61.77
N LYS A 11 -38.66 -39.70 62.58
CA LYS A 11 -38.83 -38.26 62.81
C LYS A 11 -37.59 -37.64 63.46
N GLU A 12 -37.04 -38.28 64.50
CA GLU A 12 -35.84 -37.80 65.18
C GLU A 12 -34.63 -37.80 64.22
N SER A 13 -34.44 -38.87 63.44
CA SER A 13 -33.38 -38.94 62.42
C SER A 13 -33.53 -37.85 61.34
N ALA A 14 -34.75 -37.64 60.83
CA ALA A 14 -35.04 -36.58 59.87
C ALA A 14 -34.76 -35.19 60.45
N GLN A 15 -35.08 -34.98 61.74
CA GLN A 15 -34.82 -33.72 62.42
C GLN A 15 -33.32 -33.48 62.66
N GLN A 16 -32.56 -34.52 62.99
CA GLN A 16 -31.10 -34.46 63.08
C GLN A 16 -30.45 -34.17 61.72
N ILE A 17 -30.90 -34.84 60.65
CA ILE A 17 -30.42 -34.59 59.28
C ILE A 17 -30.74 -33.16 58.85
N TRP A 18 -31.92 -32.65 59.19
CA TRP A 18 -32.31 -31.27 58.88
C TRP A 18 -31.45 -30.25 59.62
N LEU A 19 -31.23 -30.45 60.93
CA LEU A 19 -30.37 -29.59 61.74
C LEU A 19 -28.91 -29.63 61.27
N ALA A 20 -28.39 -30.81 60.93
CA ALA A 20 -27.07 -30.97 60.34
C ALA A 20 -26.98 -30.30 58.96
N GLY A 21 -28.05 -30.40 58.15
CA GLY A 21 -28.16 -29.72 56.87
C GLY A 21 -28.10 -28.20 57.00
N MET A 22 -28.85 -27.62 57.94
CA MET A 22 -28.81 -26.18 58.22
C MET A 22 -27.47 -25.73 58.81
N GLY A 23 -26.84 -26.55 59.65
CA GLY A 23 -25.51 -26.28 60.19
C GLY A 23 -24.42 -26.31 59.11
N ALA A 24 -24.44 -27.31 58.24
CA ALA A 24 -23.53 -27.42 57.11
C ALA A 24 -23.73 -26.28 56.09
N PHE A 25 -24.98 -25.89 55.81
CA PHE A 25 -25.29 -24.76 54.96
C PHE A 25 -24.79 -23.43 55.55
N SER A 26 -25.00 -23.21 56.86
CA SER A 26 -24.49 -22.02 57.55
C SER A 26 -22.96 -21.96 57.51
N ARG A 27 -22.30 -23.11 57.63
CA ARG A 27 -20.84 -23.20 57.52
C ARG A 27 -20.35 -22.95 56.10
N ALA A 28 -21.02 -23.49 55.09
CA ALA A 28 -20.72 -23.22 53.68
C ALA A 28 -20.95 -21.75 53.31
N GLN A 29 -21.96 -21.09 53.89
CA GLN A 29 -22.18 -19.65 53.69
C GLN A 29 -21.01 -18.84 54.30
N ALA A 30 -20.59 -19.16 55.52
CA ALA A 30 -19.50 -18.48 56.20
C ALA A 30 -18.13 -18.71 55.53
N GLU A 31 -17.86 -19.94 55.05
CA GLU A 31 -16.62 -20.26 54.34
C GLU A 31 -16.67 -19.78 52.88
N GLY A 32 -17.85 -19.80 52.25
CA GLY A 32 -18.08 -19.31 50.89
C GLY A 32 -17.82 -17.81 50.74
N THR A 33 -18.27 -16.99 51.71
CA THR A 33 -17.97 -15.55 51.69
C THR A 33 -16.47 -15.27 51.78
N LYS A 34 -15.71 -16.02 52.59
CA LYS A 34 -14.25 -15.85 52.70
C LYS A 34 -13.52 -16.21 51.40
N VAL A 35 -13.91 -17.31 50.76
CA VAL A 35 -13.34 -17.71 49.46
C VAL A 35 -13.71 -16.69 48.39
N PHE A 36 -14.94 -16.16 48.41
CA PHE A 36 -15.35 -15.09 47.50
C PHE A 36 -14.52 -13.82 47.70
N GLU A 37 -14.34 -13.34 48.93
CA GLU A 37 -13.50 -12.17 49.22
C GLU A 37 -12.03 -12.40 48.79
N ALA A 38 -11.50 -13.61 48.99
CA ALA A 38 -10.18 -13.98 48.52
C ALA A 38 -10.09 -13.93 46.99
N LEU A 39 -11.06 -14.49 46.28
CA LEU A 39 -11.14 -14.43 44.81
C LEU A 39 -11.28 -13.01 44.29
N VAL A 40 -12.06 -12.16 44.95
CA VAL A 40 -12.20 -10.73 44.57
C VAL A 40 -10.87 -9.99 44.80
N LYS A 41 -10.18 -10.28 45.91
CA LYS A 41 -8.87 -9.70 46.19
C LYS A 41 -7.83 -10.17 45.18
N GLU A 42 -7.79 -11.45 44.86
CA GLU A 42 -6.93 -12.00 43.81
C GLU A 42 -7.27 -11.40 42.45
N GLY A 43 -8.56 -11.32 42.08
CA GLY A 43 -9.02 -10.72 40.83
C GLY A 43 -8.63 -9.24 40.70
N THR A 44 -8.80 -8.44 41.75
CA THR A 44 -8.37 -7.04 41.76
C THR A 44 -6.85 -6.90 41.70
N THR A 45 -6.08 -7.77 42.34
CA THR A 45 -4.62 -7.77 42.21
C THR A 45 -4.14 -8.22 40.83
N LEU A 46 -4.81 -9.20 40.23
CA LEU A 46 -4.52 -9.71 38.89
C LEU A 46 -4.87 -8.66 37.84
N GLN A 47 -6.00 -7.97 37.99
CA GLN A 47 -6.38 -6.85 37.14
C GLN A 47 -5.34 -5.73 37.23
N LYS A 48 -4.93 -5.32 38.44
CA LYS A 48 -3.89 -4.29 38.61
C LYS A 48 -2.57 -4.72 37.98
N LYS A 49 -2.10 -5.95 38.24
CA LYS A 49 -0.87 -6.49 37.63
C LYS A 49 -0.96 -6.55 36.11
N THR A 50 -2.11 -6.94 35.57
CA THR A 50 -2.35 -7.01 34.12
C THR A 50 -2.41 -5.62 33.51
N GLN A 51 -3.06 -4.67 34.17
CA GLN A 51 -3.10 -3.27 33.75
C GLN A 51 -1.70 -2.66 33.71
N THR A 52 -0.92 -2.79 34.78
CA THR A 52 0.46 -2.28 34.81
C THR A 52 1.34 -2.96 33.77
N ALA A 53 1.27 -4.29 33.63
CA ALA A 53 2.05 -5.01 32.62
C ALA A 53 1.60 -4.66 31.18
N ALA A 54 0.32 -4.38 30.96
CA ALA A 54 -0.20 -3.91 29.68
C ALA A 54 0.24 -2.48 29.41
N GLU A 55 0.17 -1.57 30.38
CA GLU A 55 0.67 -0.19 30.28
C GLU A 55 2.17 -0.17 29.98
N ASP A 56 2.98 -0.98 30.68
CA ASP A 56 4.42 -1.09 30.44
C ASP A 56 4.72 -1.64 29.04
N LYS A 57 3.99 -2.68 28.61
CA LYS A 57 4.16 -3.26 27.26
C LYS A 57 3.70 -2.30 26.17
N ILE A 58 2.55 -1.65 26.33
CA ILE A 58 2.01 -0.69 25.36
C ILE A 58 2.93 0.52 25.30
N SER A 59 3.40 1.05 26.42
CA SER A 59 4.35 2.15 26.43
C SER A 59 5.66 1.73 25.74
N GLY A 60 6.22 0.57 26.07
CA GLY A 60 7.45 0.08 25.44
C GLY A 60 7.31 -0.19 23.93
N VAL A 61 6.16 -0.74 23.50
CA VAL A 61 5.87 -0.96 22.07
C VAL A 61 5.60 0.35 21.35
N THR A 62 4.82 1.26 21.93
CA THR A 62 4.55 2.59 21.36
C THR A 62 5.83 3.40 21.25
N SER A 63 6.71 3.39 22.24
CA SER A 63 8.02 4.06 22.16
C SER A 63 8.89 3.46 21.06
N LYS A 64 8.97 2.12 20.94
CA LYS A 64 9.71 1.45 19.86
C LYS A 64 9.08 1.68 18.49
N MET A 65 7.75 1.70 18.41
CA MET A 65 7.00 1.98 17.18
C MET A 65 7.21 3.43 16.77
N SER A 66 7.20 4.37 17.72
CA SER A 66 7.46 5.79 17.47
C SER A 66 8.90 6.02 17.03
N SER A 67 9.89 5.37 17.66
CA SER A 67 11.28 5.47 17.23
C SER A 67 11.47 4.85 15.84
N MET A 68 10.92 3.65 15.60
CA MET A 68 10.96 3.01 14.27
C MET A 68 10.21 3.83 13.22
N ALA A 69 9.07 4.44 13.56
CA ALA A 69 8.34 5.33 12.66
C ALA A 69 9.16 6.58 12.35
N GLY A 70 9.89 7.15 13.33
CA GLY A 70 10.82 8.24 13.10
C GLY A 70 11.97 7.85 12.17
N ASP A 71 12.60 6.69 12.41
CA ASP A 71 13.69 6.16 11.59
C ASP A 71 13.22 5.78 10.17
N VAL A 72 12.04 5.17 10.06
CA VAL A 72 11.41 4.84 8.78
C VAL A 72 10.97 6.11 8.09
N GLN A 73 10.42 7.12 8.76
CA GLN A 73 10.06 8.37 8.11
C GLN A 73 11.29 9.15 7.65
N ALA A 74 12.39 9.14 8.40
CA ALA A 74 13.65 9.76 8.00
C ALA A 74 14.32 9.02 6.82
N LYS A 75 14.40 7.68 6.86
CA LYS A 75 14.97 6.87 5.76
C LYS A 75 14.05 6.79 4.55
N ALA A 76 12.76 6.57 4.79
CA ALA A 76 11.75 6.53 3.74
C ALA A 76 11.50 7.91 3.17
N GLY A 77 11.75 9.03 3.85
CA GLY A 77 11.64 10.37 3.25
C GLY A 77 12.50 10.51 1.98
N GLN A 78 13.71 9.96 1.99
CA GLN A 78 14.58 9.91 0.81
C GLN A 78 14.06 8.94 -0.27
N HIS A 79 13.42 7.85 0.13
CA HIS A 79 12.78 6.93 -0.80
C HIS A 79 11.43 7.45 -1.32
N TRP A 80 10.74 8.29 -0.56
CA TRP A 80 9.48 8.96 -0.89
C TRP A 80 9.70 10.01 -1.96
N ASP A 81 10.77 10.80 -1.87
CA ASP A 81 11.18 11.74 -2.91
C ASP A 81 11.45 11.02 -4.24
N LYS A 82 12.12 9.85 -4.17
CA LYS A 82 12.32 8.98 -5.35
C LYS A 82 11.03 8.34 -5.86
N LEU A 83 10.09 8.00 -4.98
CA LEU A 83 8.77 7.50 -5.36
C LEU A 83 7.87 8.60 -5.92
N GLU A 84 8.00 9.84 -5.45
CA GLU A 84 7.36 11.02 -5.99
C GLU A 84 7.82 11.24 -7.44
N GLY A 85 9.12 11.17 -7.70
CA GLY A 85 9.64 11.19 -9.07
C GLY A 85 9.10 10.06 -9.96
N ILE A 86 9.02 8.81 -9.45
CA ILE A 86 8.45 7.68 -10.21
C ILE A 86 6.94 7.84 -10.40
N PHE A 87 6.23 8.35 -9.39
CA PHE A 87 4.80 8.61 -9.46
C PHE A 87 4.50 9.71 -10.45
N GLU A 88 5.25 10.80 -10.44
CA GLU A 88 5.15 11.87 -11.44
C GLU A 88 5.46 11.35 -12.84
N GLU A 89 6.51 10.55 -13.02
CA GLU A 89 6.84 9.98 -14.34
C GLU A 89 5.73 9.05 -14.84
N ARG A 90 5.16 8.22 -13.95
CA ARG A 90 4.07 7.31 -14.30
C ARG A 90 2.75 8.06 -14.52
N THR A 91 2.48 9.10 -13.74
CA THR A 91 1.32 9.99 -13.88
C THR A 91 1.43 10.78 -15.17
N ALA A 92 2.57 11.39 -15.46
CA ALA A 92 2.86 12.07 -16.72
C ALA A 92 2.72 11.12 -17.92
N LYS A 93 3.20 9.89 -17.80
CA LYS A 93 3.09 8.87 -18.87
C LYS A 93 1.63 8.43 -19.09
N ALA A 94 0.84 8.32 -18.01
CA ALA A 94 -0.59 8.03 -18.10
C ALA A 94 -1.37 9.20 -18.72
N LEU A 95 -1.06 10.44 -18.31
CA LEU A 95 -1.70 11.65 -18.82
C LEU A 95 -1.38 11.88 -20.31
N ASN A 96 -0.13 11.65 -20.71
CA ASN A 96 0.26 11.69 -22.13
C ASN A 96 -0.45 10.61 -22.95
N LYS A 97 -0.63 9.39 -22.40
CA LYS A 97 -1.42 8.33 -23.06
C LYS A 97 -2.90 8.68 -23.17
N LEU A 98 -3.42 9.51 -22.28
CA LEU A 98 -4.79 10.02 -22.29
C LEU A 98 -4.96 11.25 -23.19
N GLY A 99 -3.88 11.74 -23.81
CA GLY A 99 -3.91 12.85 -24.77
C GLY A 99 -3.82 14.23 -24.13
N VAL A 100 -3.46 14.34 -22.85
CA VAL A 100 -3.20 15.63 -22.21
C VAL A 100 -1.76 16.06 -22.54
N PRO A 101 -1.54 17.14 -23.30
CA PRO A 101 -0.21 17.62 -23.63
C PRO A 101 0.54 18.08 -22.37
N SER A 102 1.83 17.77 -22.26
CA SER A 102 2.62 18.20 -21.11
C SER A 102 2.96 19.70 -21.19
N ALA A 103 3.23 20.33 -20.05
CA ALA A 103 3.59 21.75 -20.00
C ALA A 103 4.82 22.10 -20.86
N LYS A 104 5.79 21.18 -21.00
CA LYS A 104 6.96 21.33 -21.87
C LYS A 104 6.60 21.33 -23.36
N ASP A 105 5.61 20.54 -23.74
CA ASP A 105 5.13 20.48 -25.12
C ASP A 105 4.42 21.77 -25.50
N VAL A 106 3.61 22.31 -24.57
CA VAL A 106 2.96 23.61 -24.74
C VAL A 106 3.99 24.74 -24.89
N HIS A 107 5.04 24.75 -24.07
CA HIS A 107 6.12 25.74 -24.21
C HIS A 107 6.93 25.59 -25.50
N SER A 108 7.24 24.37 -25.93
CA SER A 108 7.92 24.16 -27.21
C SER A 108 7.06 24.60 -28.39
N LEU A 109 5.74 24.43 -28.30
CA LEU A 109 4.80 24.91 -29.30
C LEU A 109 4.70 26.44 -29.29
N MET A 110 4.66 27.07 -28.11
CA MET A 110 4.69 28.53 -27.97
C MET A 110 5.94 29.13 -28.62
N ALA A 111 7.12 28.58 -28.34
CA ALA A 111 8.37 29.05 -28.97
C ALA A 111 8.36 28.92 -30.50
N ARG A 112 7.80 27.82 -31.03
CA ARG A 112 7.62 27.63 -32.48
C ARG A 112 6.60 28.59 -33.07
N ILE A 113 5.54 28.91 -32.34
CA ILE A 113 4.53 29.90 -32.76
C ILE A 113 5.14 31.29 -32.79
N ASP A 114 5.99 31.65 -31.82
CA ASP A 114 6.68 32.95 -31.80
C ASP A 114 7.65 33.09 -32.99
N GLU A 115 8.43 32.05 -33.29
CA GLU A 115 9.31 32.01 -34.46
C GLU A 115 8.52 32.09 -35.78
N LEU A 116 7.39 31.36 -35.87
CA LEU A 116 6.53 31.39 -37.05
C LEU A 116 5.82 32.75 -37.19
N SER A 117 5.40 33.37 -36.08
CA SER A 117 4.82 34.71 -36.05
C SER A 117 5.83 35.76 -36.52
N ALA A 118 7.09 35.62 -36.11
CA ALA A 118 8.18 36.48 -36.56
C ALA A 118 8.41 36.37 -38.07
N THR A 119 8.46 35.14 -38.62
CA THR A 119 8.65 34.90 -40.05
C THR A 119 7.45 35.30 -40.91
N VAL A 120 6.22 35.13 -40.41
CA VAL A 120 5.01 35.63 -41.09
C VAL A 120 4.94 37.15 -41.03
N SER A 121 5.36 37.79 -39.94
CA SER A 121 5.43 39.25 -39.85
C SER A 121 6.45 39.85 -40.81
N THR A 122 7.59 39.20 -41.01
CA THR A 122 8.58 39.65 -42.00
C THR A 122 8.10 39.41 -43.43
N LEU A 123 7.44 38.28 -43.72
CA LEU A 123 6.82 38.01 -45.03
C LEU A 123 5.63 38.94 -45.34
N SER A 124 4.78 39.22 -44.35
CA SER A 124 3.63 40.12 -44.47
C SER A 124 4.09 41.57 -44.69
N LYS A 125 5.16 42.00 -44.01
CA LYS A 125 5.81 43.29 -44.30
C LYS A 125 6.53 43.33 -45.65
N GLY A 126 6.86 42.18 -46.23
CA GLY A 126 7.44 42.05 -47.58
C GLY A 126 6.41 42.06 -48.73
N ALA A 127 5.13 41.78 -48.44
CA ALA A 127 4.09 41.70 -49.47
C ALA A 127 3.42 43.05 -49.82
N VAL A 128 3.73 44.13 -49.10
CA VAL A 128 3.25 45.48 -49.42
C VAL A 128 4.43 46.44 -49.52
N ALA A 129 5.17 46.37 -50.63
CA ALA A 129 5.67 47.55 -51.37
C ALA A 129 6.68 47.16 -52.46
N LYS A 130 6.25 47.31 -53.73
CA LYS A 130 6.79 48.26 -54.73
C LYS A 130 7.09 47.62 -56.11
N PRO A 131 6.60 48.21 -57.23
CA PRO A 131 6.74 47.68 -58.57
C PRO A 131 8.06 48.09 -59.25
N THR A 132 8.26 47.52 -60.46
CA THR A 132 9.29 47.80 -61.50
C THR A 132 10.63 47.07 -61.29
N LYS A 133 11.30 46.48 -62.29
CA LYS A 133 11.34 46.69 -63.74
C LYS A 133 11.86 45.40 -64.40
N ALA A 134 11.38 45.11 -65.61
CA ALA A 134 11.86 44.02 -66.46
C ALA A 134 13.34 44.20 -66.86
N LYS A 135 14.11 43.11 -66.85
CA LYS A 135 15.21 42.90 -67.81
C LYS A 135 15.41 41.40 -68.07
N THR A 136 15.36 41.09 -69.35
CA THR A 136 15.57 39.83 -70.05
C THR A 136 16.96 39.23 -69.85
N ALA A 137 17.07 37.89 -69.83
CA ALA A 137 18.00 37.11 -70.66
C ALA A 137 17.82 35.60 -70.44
N ALA A 138 17.75 34.87 -71.55
CA ALA A 138 17.54 33.44 -71.66
C ALA A 138 18.84 32.62 -71.46
N ALA A 139 18.71 31.36 -71.02
CA ALA A 139 19.15 30.15 -71.77
C ALA A 139 19.25 28.90 -70.86
N LYS A 140 18.54 27.85 -71.25
CA LYS A 140 18.69 26.41 -70.90
C LYS A 140 19.87 25.83 -71.74
N PRO A 141 20.30 24.54 -71.71
CA PRO A 141 19.76 23.38 -70.99
C PRO A 141 20.71 22.23 -70.53
N ALA A 142 20.10 21.22 -69.86
CA ALA A 142 20.36 19.76 -69.95
C ALA A 142 21.69 19.21 -69.37
N ALA A 143 21.86 17.96 -68.94
CA ALA A 143 21.05 16.79 -68.61
C ALA A 143 22.04 15.70 -68.09
N LYS A 144 21.59 14.76 -67.25
CA LYS A 144 21.97 13.32 -67.20
C LYS A 144 21.37 12.68 -65.94
N THR A 145 20.28 11.90 -66.05
CA THR A 145 20.25 10.41 -66.12
C THR A 145 20.98 9.74 -64.96
N ALA A 146 20.32 9.09 -63.99
CA ALA A 146 19.44 7.92 -64.03
C ALA A 146 20.16 6.65 -63.56
N ALA A 147 19.53 6.01 -62.57
CA ALA A 147 19.56 4.57 -62.28
C ALA A 147 20.86 4.03 -61.62
N LYS A 148 20.84 3.00 -60.77
CA LYS A 148 20.01 1.79 -60.84
C LYS A 148 20.28 0.93 -59.58
N THR A 149 19.24 0.20 -59.12
CA THR A 149 19.29 -1.18 -58.54
C THR A 149 20.03 -1.44 -57.22
N ALA A 150 19.69 -2.40 -56.36
CA ALA A 150 18.69 -3.47 -56.39
C ALA A 150 18.45 -3.99 -54.96
N VAL A 151 17.25 -4.50 -54.76
CA VAL A 151 16.77 -5.33 -53.65
C VAL A 151 17.32 -6.77 -53.78
N LYS A 152 17.67 -7.41 -52.65
CA LYS A 152 17.53 -8.88 -52.44
C LYS A 152 17.64 -9.20 -50.93
N THR A 153 16.53 -9.35 -50.20
CA THR A 153 15.86 -10.63 -49.83
C THR A 153 16.78 -11.76 -49.36
N ALA A 154 16.62 -12.20 -48.11
CA ALA A 154 16.41 -13.61 -47.73
C ALA A 154 16.02 -13.79 -46.25
N ALA A 155 14.97 -14.57 -46.03
CA ALA A 155 14.36 -15.02 -44.78
C ALA A 155 15.16 -16.19 -44.14
N LYS A 156 15.35 -16.22 -42.79
CA LYS A 156 14.66 -17.08 -41.78
C LYS A 156 15.14 -18.57 -41.73
N PRO A 157 14.81 -19.37 -40.69
CA PRO A 157 15.36 -19.50 -39.32
C PRO A 157 16.02 -20.87 -39.06
N ALA A 158 16.65 -21.08 -37.89
CA ALA A 158 16.87 -22.44 -37.36
C ALA A 158 16.81 -22.48 -35.83
N ALA A 159 15.91 -23.32 -35.31
CA ALA A 159 15.86 -23.77 -33.93
C ALA A 159 16.26 -25.26 -33.88
N LYS A 160 17.15 -25.66 -32.95
CA LYS A 160 17.19 -27.03 -32.42
C LYS A 160 17.97 -27.17 -31.09
N ARG A 161 17.20 -27.37 -30.03
CA ARG A 161 17.30 -28.36 -28.93
C ARG A 161 18.67 -28.91 -28.45
N ALA A 162 18.80 -28.87 -27.12
CA ALA A 162 19.12 -29.97 -26.17
C ALA A 162 20.59 -30.36 -25.85
N SER A 163 20.95 -30.22 -24.55
CA SER A 163 21.83 -31.11 -23.77
C SER A 163 21.59 -30.81 -22.27
N ALA A 164 20.92 -31.68 -21.51
CA ALA A 164 21.49 -32.70 -20.59
C ALA A 164 22.09 -32.11 -19.29
N ARG A 165 21.43 -32.32 -18.12
CA ARG A 165 21.80 -33.26 -17.01
C ARG A 165 22.96 -32.72 -16.14
N LYS A 166 22.98 -32.75 -14.79
CA LYS A 166 22.53 -33.76 -13.82
C LYS A 166 22.78 -33.26 -12.37
N SER A 167 22.04 -33.81 -11.39
CA SER A 167 22.37 -34.10 -9.96
C SER A 167 22.69 -32.93 -9.00
N ALA A 168 21.96 -32.68 -7.90
CA ALA A 168 21.59 -33.50 -6.72
C ALA A 168 22.68 -33.58 -5.62
N ALA A 169 22.36 -33.06 -4.43
CA ALA A 169 22.79 -33.52 -3.08
C ALA A 169 21.96 -32.69 -2.07
N THR A 170 21.02 -33.30 -1.34
CA THR A 170 21.15 -33.87 0.03
C THR A 170 21.21 -32.80 1.11
#